data_AF-A0A942P0B3-F1
#
_entry.id   AF-A0A942P0B3-F1
#
_cell.length_a   1.000
_cell.length_b   1.000
_cell.length_c   1.000
_cell.angle_alpha   90.00
_cell.angle_beta   90.00
_cell.angle_gamma   90.00
#
_symmetry.space_group_name_H-M   'P 1'
#
loop_
_entity.id
_entity.type
_entity.pdbx_description
1 polymer ?
#
loop_
_entity_poly.entity_id
_entity_poly.type
_entity_poly.pdbx_seq_one_letter_code
_entity_poly.pdbx_strand_id
1 'polypeptide(L)'
;VKGIGTKTAQRIVVDLKDKVSRTGGLTSEKTDLAYNTNREEALSALLILGFNKAAVEKVLARLLQNEPSAPVEKLIKEALKVM
;
A
#
# COMPACT_ATOMS: atom_id res chain seq x y z
N VAL A 1 1.66 33.71 -21.38
CA VAL A 1 1.96 32.26 -21.25
C VAL A 1 1.84 31.59 -22.62
N LYS A 2 2.95 31.47 -23.34
CA LYS A 2 3.05 30.90 -24.70
C LYS A 2 4.41 30.23 -24.78
N GLY A 3 4.49 28.90 -24.83
CA GLY A 3 5.82 28.27 -24.98
C GLY A 3 6.01 26.79 -24.66
N ILE A 4 5.00 25.98 -24.32
CA ILE A 4 5.22 24.52 -24.21
C ILE A 4 4.98 23.92 -25.60
N GLY A 5 6.05 23.69 -26.36
CA GLY A 5 5.96 23.00 -27.65
C GLY A 5 5.38 21.60 -27.48
N THR A 6 4.60 21.12 -28.46
CA THR A 6 3.92 19.81 -28.45
C THR A 6 4.88 18.66 -28.10
N LYS A 7 6.13 18.73 -28.56
CA LYS A 7 7.19 17.75 -28.30
C LYS A 7 7.67 17.74 -26.84
N THR A 8 7.71 18.90 -26.18
CA THR A 8 8.06 19.02 -24.77
C THR A 8 6.90 18.57 -23.88
N ALA A 9 5.67 18.93 -24.24
CA ALA A 9 4.47 18.48 -23.55
C ALA A 9 4.31 16.95 -23.60
N GLN A 10 4.55 16.32 -24.75
CA GLN A 10 4.54 14.87 -24.88
C GLN A 10 5.57 14.19 -23.98
N ARG A 11 6.79 14.72 -23.91
CA ARG A 11 7.86 14.16 -23.06
C ARG A 11 7.52 14.27 -21.58
N ILE A 12 6.90 15.38 -21.16
CA ILE A 12 6.38 15.55 -19.80
C ILE A 12 5.28 14.54 -19.49
N VAL A 13 4.34 14.31 -20.42
CA VAL A 13 3.26 13.32 -20.25
C VAL A 13 3.82 11.89 -20.14
N VAL A 14 4.82 11.54 -20.95
CA VAL A 14 5.47 10.22 -20.90
C VAL A 14 6.26 10.04 -19.60
N ASP A 15 7.06 11.03 -19.18
CA ASP A 15 7.81 10.97 -17.92
C ASP A 15 6.88 10.91 -16.70
N LEU A 16 5.76 11.64 -16.72
CA LEU A 16 4.75 11.57 -15.67
C LEU A 16 4.07 10.21 -15.66
N LYS A 17 3.67 9.68 -16.83
CA LYS A 17 3.07 8.34 -16.93
C LYS A 17 4.01 7.26 -16.42
N ASP A 18 5.30 7.36 -16.73
CA ASP A 18 6.30 6.37 -16.31
C ASP A 18 6.62 6.48 -14.81
N LYS A 19 6.68 7.70 -14.26
CA LYS A 19 6.77 7.92 -12.81
C LYS A 19 5.55 7.39 -12.07
N VAL A 20 4.34 7.65 -12.60
CA VAL A 20 3.08 7.17 -12.01
C VAL A 20 2.96 5.64 -12.14
N SER A 21 3.48 5.05 -13.21
CA SER A 21 3.48 3.58 -13.38
C SER A 21 4.49 2.90 -12.45
N ARG A 22 5.59 3.60 -12.10
CA ARG A 22 6.60 3.12 -11.15
C ARG A 22 6.21 3.35 -9.68
N THR A 23 5.32 4.31 -9.41
CA THR A 23 4.59 4.42 -8.13
C THR A 23 3.28 3.64 -8.25
N GLY A 24 3.40 2.31 -8.20
CA GLY A 24 2.32 1.33 -8.35
C GLY A 24 0.87 1.83 -8.22
N GLY A 25 0.14 1.78 -9.33
CA GLY A 25 -1.16 1.12 -9.36
C GLY A 25 -2.35 1.78 -8.64
N LEU A 26 -2.54 3.10 -8.72
CA LEU A 26 -3.77 3.75 -8.21
C LEU A 26 -5.00 3.61 -9.15
N THR A 27 -5.04 2.57 -9.99
CA THR A 27 -6.14 2.31 -10.93
C THR A 27 -6.73 0.91 -10.72
N SER A 28 -7.23 0.64 -9.53
CA SER A 28 -8.42 -0.18 -9.28
C SER A 28 -8.75 -0.05 -7.79
N GLU A 29 -10.02 -0.16 -7.42
CA GLU A 29 -10.46 -0.35 -6.02
C GLU A 29 -10.44 0.89 -5.11
N LYS A 30 -11.33 1.85 -5.41
CA LYS A 30 -11.77 2.87 -4.44
C LYS A 30 -12.68 2.33 -3.33
N THR A 31 -12.77 1.00 -3.16
CA THR A 31 -13.56 0.32 -2.13
C THR A 31 -12.77 -0.05 -0.87
N ASP A 32 -11.44 0.06 -0.88
CA ASP A 32 -10.57 -0.51 0.18
C ASP A 32 -9.72 0.51 0.95
N LEU A 33 -10.09 1.79 0.93
CA LEU A 33 -9.32 2.86 1.59
C LEU A 33 -9.24 2.69 3.12
N ALA A 34 -10.28 2.15 3.76
CA ALA A 34 -10.27 1.90 5.21
C ALA A 34 -9.48 0.64 5.61
N TYR A 35 -9.43 -0.37 4.74
CA TYR A 35 -8.66 -1.59 4.99
C TYR A 35 -7.17 -1.37 4.77
N ASN A 36 -6.81 -0.54 3.78
CA ASN A 36 -5.42 -0.22 3.50
C ASN A 36 -4.75 0.51 4.66
N THR A 37 -5.42 1.48 5.30
CA THR A 37 -4.83 2.20 6.45
C THR A 37 -4.52 1.26 7.61
N ASN A 38 -5.46 0.39 7.98
CA ASN A 38 -5.27 -0.50 9.12
C ASN A 38 -4.17 -1.55 8.88
N ARG A 39 -4.13 -2.09 7.66
CA ARG A 39 -3.11 -3.06 7.25
C ARG A 39 -1.71 -2.43 7.22
N GLU A 40 -1.59 -1.23 6.65
CA GLU A 40 -0.31 -0.53 6.53
C GLU A 40 0.24 -0.08 7.89
N GLU A 41 -0.63 0.38 8.79
CA GLU A 41 -0.24 0.70 10.17
C GLU A 41 0.24 -0.53 10.94
N ALA A 42 -0.51 -1.64 10.88
CA ALA A 42 -0.11 -2.89 11.52
C ALA A 42 1.22 -3.41 10.95
N LEU A 43 1.41 -3.33 9.61
CA LEU A 43 2.65 -3.70 8.95
C LEU A 43 3.82 -2.86 9.45
N SER A 44 3.65 -1.54 9.49
CA SER A 44 4.69 -0.62 9.94
C SER A 44 5.07 -0.86 11.40
N ALA A 45 4.08 -1.08 12.28
CA ALA A 45 4.32 -1.41 13.68
C ALA A 45 5.15 -2.70 13.84
N LEU A 46 4.79 -3.76 13.11
CA LEU A 46 5.51 -5.04 13.16
C LEU A 46 6.91 -4.94 12.56
N LEU A 47 7.12 -4.11 11.52
CA LEU A 47 8.45 -3.81 11.01
C LEU A 47 9.32 -3.08 12.04
N ILE A 48 8.75 -2.12 12.77
CA ILE A 48 9.46 -1.38 13.84
C ILE A 48 9.90 -2.33 14.96
N LEU A 49 9.12 -3.37 15.25
CA LEU A 49 9.48 -4.42 16.20
C LEU A 49 10.57 -5.38 15.67
N GLY A 50 10.98 -5.24 14.41
CA GLY A 50 12.07 -6.00 13.80
C GLY A 50 11.64 -7.26 13.04
N PHE A 51 10.33 -7.45 12.79
CA PHE A 51 9.85 -8.59 12.01
C PHE A 51 10.10 -8.41 10.51
N ASN A 52 10.29 -9.52 9.79
CA ASN A 52 10.52 -9.50 8.35
C ASN A 52 9.24 -9.09 7.61
N LYS A 53 9.33 -8.08 6.74
CA LYS A 53 8.23 -7.58 5.89
C LYS A 53 7.45 -8.70 5.18
N ALA A 54 8.14 -9.64 4.55
CA ALA A 54 7.48 -10.71 3.80
C ALA A 54 6.69 -11.67 4.71
N ALA A 55 7.19 -11.91 5.93
CA ALA A 55 6.48 -12.70 6.92
C ALA A 55 5.24 -11.94 7.42
N VAL A 56 5.38 -10.64 7.71
CA VAL A 56 4.29 -9.79 8.19
C VAL A 56 3.16 -9.70 7.18
N GLU A 57 3.48 -9.44 5.91
CA GLU A 57 2.48 -9.36 4.84
C GLU A 57 1.70 -10.66 4.68
N LYS A 58 2.36 -11.82 4.79
CA LYS A 58 1.71 -13.14 4.70
C LYS A 58 0.76 -13.39 5.87
N VAL A 59 1.15 -13.00 7.08
CA VAL A 59 0.32 -13.15 8.28
C VAL A 59 -0.88 -12.21 8.21
N LEU A 60 -0.68 -10.93 7.90
CA LEU A 60 -1.77 -9.95 7.77
C LEU A 60 -2.75 -10.33 6.66
N ALA A 61 -2.27 -10.84 5.51
CA ALA A 61 -3.15 -11.31 4.44
C ALA A 61 -4.06 -12.46 4.90
N ARG A 62 -3.54 -13.39 5.71
CA ARG A 62 -4.35 -14.49 6.29
C ARG A 62 -5.36 -13.98 7.30
N LEU A 63 -4.98 -13.02 8.14
CA LEU A 63 -5.88 -12.44 9.13
C LEU A 63 -7.03 -11.67 8.47
N LEU A 64 -6.72 -10.88 7.45
CA LEU A 64 -7.71 -10.11 6.69
C LEU A 64 -8.64 -10.98 5.83
N GLN A 65 -8.23 -12.19 5.46
CA GLN A 65 -9.14 -13.15 4.82
C GLN A 65 -10.25 -13.62 5.76
N ASN A 66 -9.95 -13.77 7.05
CA ASN A 66 -10.94 -14.19 8.05
C ASN A 66 -11.77 -13.01 8.56
N GLU A 67 -11.13 -11.89 8.82
CA GLU A 67 -11.78 -10.67 9.29
C GLU A 67 -11.27 -9.44 8.52
N PRO A 68 -11.92 -9.06 7.41
CA PRO A 68 -11.49 -7.93 6.61
C PRO A 68 -11.55 -6.62 7.40
N SER A 69 -12.54 -6.45 8.29
CA SER A 69 -12.74 -5.23 9.09
C SER A 69 -12.10 -5.27 10.49
N ALA A 70 -11.03 -6.04 10.67
CA ALA A 70 -10.31 -6.08 11.94
C ALA A 70 -9.64 -4.72 12.25
N PRO A 71 -9.73 -4.23 13.51
CA PRO A 71 -9.02 -3.02 13.92
C PRO A 71 -7.51 -3.28 14.02
N VAL A 72 -6.71 -2.21 13.93
CA VAL A 72 -5.23 -2.28 13.94
C VAL A 72 -4.69 -3.01 15.15
N GLU A 73 -5.21 -2.74 16.36
CA GLU A 73 -4.71 -3.40 17.57
C GLU A 73 -4.97 -4.91 17.56
N LYS A 74 -6.09 -5.34 16.96
CA LYS A 74 -6.40 -6.77 16.81
C LYS A 74 -5.47 -7.41 15.79
N LEU A 75 -5.22 -6.77 14.66
CA LEU A 75 -4.27 -7.24 13.65
C LEU A 75 -2.87 -7.43 14.23
N ILE A 76 -2.38 -6.46 15.01
CA ILE A 76 -1.06 -6.54 15.67
C ILE A 76 -1.05 -7.68 16.69
N LYS A 77 -2.06 -7.80 17.56
CA LYS A 77 -2.14 -8.87 18.57
C LYS A 77 -2.18 -10.26 17.94
N GLU A 78 -3.02 -10.45 16.93
CA GLU A 78 -3.14 -11.73 16.25
C GLU A 78 -1.90 -12.05 15.42
N ALA A 79 -1.26 -11.06 14.80
CA ALA A 79 0.01 -11.26 14.11
C ALA A 79 1.13 -11.70 15.06
N LEU A 80 1.23 -11.08 16.24
CA LEU A 80 2.23 -11.44 17.27
C LEU A 80 1.99 -12.82 17.91
N LYS A 81 0.75 -13.34 17.90
CA LYS A 81 0.48 -14.71 18.35
C LYS A 81 0.93 -15.77 17.35
N VAL A 82 0.93 -15.42 16.06
CA VAL A 82 1.18 -16.34 14.95
C VAL A 82 2.65 -16.31 14.50
N MET A 83 3.36 -15.22 14.76
CA MET A 83 4.80 -15.07 14.55
C MET A 83 5.63 -15.62 15.70
#